data_AF-A0A517XQR7-F1
#
_entry.id   AF-A0A517XQR7-F1
#
_cell.length_a   1.000
_cell.length_b   1.000
_cell.length_c   1.000
_cell.angle_alpha   90.00
_cell.angle_beta   90.00
_cell.angle_gamma   90.00
#
_symmetry.space_group_name_H-M   'P 1'
#
loop_
_entity.id
_entity.type
_entity.pdbx_description
1 polymer ?
#
loop_
_entity_poly.entity_id
_entity_poly.type
_entity_poly.pdbx_seq_one_letter_code
_entity_poly.pdbx_strand_id
1 'polypeptide(L)'
;MVEAEPRLDALRAAVQLACQPQNAGRIVAGRNQVLAMPRPWVMAHVERVAAEALDLSDYWEYRRLLELAELLDAGLVQRLVPLGLSSSDPDVREAAEDYNPKRAEPGAAADGPRL
;
A
#
# COMPACT_ATOMS: atom_id res chain seq x y z
N MET A 1 21.81 -21.42 13.59
CA MET A 1 20.39 -21.20 13.95
C MET A 1 19.60 -21.29 12.67
N VAL A 2 18.73 -22.28 12.53
CA VAL A 2 17.82 -22.37 11.37
C VAL A 2 16.66 -21.46 11.71
N GLU A 3 16.65 -20.23 11.19
CA GLU A 3 15.45 -19.41 11.22
C GLU A 3 14.40 -20.14 10.38
N ALA A 4 13.26 -20.48 10.99
CA ALA A 4 12.16 -21.10 10.25
C ALA A 4 11.76 -20.15 9.12
N GLU A 5 11.78 -20.61 7.88
CA GLU A 5 11.37 -19.78 6.74
C GLU A 5 9.95 -19.23 7.00
N PRO A 6 9.77 -17.90 6.91
CA PRO A 6 8.43 -17.31 7.03
C PRO A 6 7.51 -17.93 5.97
N ARG A 7 6.32 -18.35 6.41
CA ARG A 7 5.36 -19.02 5.55
C ARG A 7 4.54 -17.98 4.78
N LEU A 8 4.30 -18.23 3.49
CA LEU A 8 3.44 -17.38 2.65
C LEU A 8 2.05 -17.16 3.26
N ASP A 9 1.47 -18.19 3.88
CA ASP A 9 0.17 -18.06 4.55
C ASP A 9 0.20 -17.11 5.75
N ALA A 10 1.34 -17.01 6.45
CA ALA A 10 1.51 -16.06 7.54
C ALA A 10 1.56 -14.62 7.01
N LEU A 11 2.29 -14.39 5.90
CA LEU A 11 2.30 -13.08 5.24
C LEU A 11 0.91 -12.72 4.72
N ARG A 12 0.21 -13.67 4.09
CA ARG A 12 -1.16 -13.48 3.62
C ARG A 12 -2.09 -13.07 4.75
N ALA A 13 -2.08 -13.81 5.86
CA ALA A 13 -2.90 -13.51 7.02
C ALA A 13 -2.58 -12.12 7.62
N ALA A 14 -1.29 -11.75 7.68
CA ALA A 14 -0.86 -10.47 8.19
C ALA A 14 -1.28 -9.30 7.28
N VAL A 15 -1.14 -9.46 5.95
CA VAL A 15 -1.61 -8.49 4.95
C VAL A 15 -3.13 -8.31 5.02
N GLN A 16 -3.89 -9.40 5.08
CA GLN A 16 -5.34 -9.34 5.26
C GLN A 16 -5.72 -8.62 6.56
N LEU A 17 -5.04 -8.94 7.67
CA LEU A 17 -5.27 -8.31 8.96
C LEU A 17 -4.92 -6.81 8.95
N ALA A 18 -3.93 -6.40 8.16
CA ALA A 18 -3.52 -5.01 7.99
C ALA A 18 -4.47 -4.19 7.09
N CYS A 19 -5.15 -4.83 6.13
CA CYS A 19 -5.86 -4.10 5.07
C CYS A 19 -7.39 -4.25 5.10
N GLN A 20 -7.94 -5.35 5.60
CA GLN A 20 -9.39 -5.62 5.52
C GLN A 20 -10.21 -5.10 6.71
N PRO A 21 -9.78 -5.25 7.98
CA PRO A 21 -10.61 -4.90 9.12
C PRO A 21 -10.91 -3.41 9.21
N GLN A 22 -12.09 -3.05 9.72
CA GLN A 22 -12.40 -1.66 10.11
C GLN A 22 -11.91 -1.31 11.54
N ASN A 23 -11.41 -2.30 12.28
CA ASN A 23 -10.91 -2.11 13.64
C ASN A 23 -9.43 -1.70 13.63
N ALA A 24 -9.12 -0.50 14.12
CA ALA A 24 -7.76 0.04 14.16
C ALA A 24 -6.75 -0.88 14.88
N GLY A 25 -7.14 -1.52 15.99
CA GLY A 25 -6.27 -2.44 16.71
C GLY A 25 -5.85 -3.65 15.88
N ARG A 26 -6.77 -4.19 15.07
CA ARG A 26 -6.47 -5.29 14.13
C ARG A 26 -5.55 -4.82 13.00
N ILE A 27 -5.84 -3.66 12.41
CA ILE A 27 -5.00 -3.05 11.36
C ILE A 27 -3.55 -2.90 11.85
N VAL A 28 -3.36 -2.31 13.02
CA VAL A 28 -2.04 -2.12 13.63
C VAL A 28 -1.36 -3.46 13.93
N ALA A 29 -2.11 -4.45 14.44
CA ALA A 29 -1.58 -5.78 14.68
C ALA A 29 -1.09 -6.46 13.39
N GLY A 30 -1.84 -6.35 12.28
CA GLY A 30 -1.42 -6.86 10.98
C GLY A 30 -0.14 -6.20 10.47
N ARG A 31 -0.06 -4.86 10.56
CA ARG A 31 1.16 -4.11 10.19
C ARG A 31 2.37 -4.55 10.98
N ASN A 32 2.23 -4.67 12.30
CA ASN A 32 3.31 -5.13 13.17
C ASN A 32 3.76 -6.55 12.82
N GLN A 33 2.84 -7.44 12.44
CA GLN A 33 3.18 -8.79 11.98
C GLN A 33 3.98 -8.78 10.69
N VAL A 34 3.58 -7.98 9.69
CA VAL A 34 4.34 -7.83 8.44
C VAL A 34 5.74 -7.28 8.71
N LEU A 35 5.84 -6.22 9.52
CA LEU A 35 7.12 -5.57 9.84
C LEU A 35 8.07 -6.42 10.68
N ALA A 36 7.54 -7.40 11.42
CA ALA A 36 8.34 -8.36 12.19
C ALA A 36 8.93 -9.48 11.33
N MET A 37 8.47 -9.66 10.08
CA MET A 37 9.03 -10.65 9.16
C MET A 37 10.32 -10.14 8.50
N PRO A 38 11.21 -11.03 8.03
CA PRO A 38 12.44 -10.62 7.34
C PRO A 38 12.15 -9.71 6.13
N ARG A 39 12.56 -8.44 6.20
CA ARG A 39 12.24 -7.43 5.19
C ARG A 39 12.57 -7.85 3.75
N PRO A 40 13.76 -8.40 3.42
CA PRO A 40 14.03 -8.84 2.05
C PRO A 40 13.04 -9.88 1.54
N TRP A 41 12.60 -10.78 2.42
CA TRP A 41 11.61 -11.79 2.09
C TRP A 41 10.22 -11.18 1.91
N VAL A 42 9.79 -10.27 2.79
CA VAL A 42 8.52 -9.54 2.64
C VAL A 42 8.48 -8.80 1.30
N MET A 43 9.53 -8.05 1.00
CA MET A 43 9.62 -7.26 -0.24
C MET A 43 9.57 -8.13 -1.50
N ALA A 44 10.06 -9.37 -1.44
CA ALA A 44 9.98 -10.32 -2.56
C ALA A 44 8.58 -10.93 -2.77
N HIS A 45 7.68 -10.85 -1.78
CA HIS A 45 6.40 -11.58 -1.80
C HIS A 45 5.16 -10.70 -1.62
N VAL A 46 5.28 -9.53 -1.00
CA VAL A 46 4.14 -8.71 -0.56
C VAL A 46 3.25 -8.25 -1.71
N GLU A 47 3.81 -7.90 -2.87
CA GLU A 47 3.03 -7.46 -4.04
C GLU A 47 2.13 -8.59 -4.56
N ARG A 48 2.69 -9.79 -4.73
CA ARG A 48 1.92 -10.97 -5.16
C ARG A 48 0.86 -11.35 -4.12
N VAL A 49 1.24 -11.38 -2.84
CA VAL A 49 0.31 -11.73 -1.76
C VAL A 49 -0.82 -10.73 -1.66
N ALA A 50 -0.55 -9.42 -1.77
CA ALA A 50 -1.58 -8.39 -1.75
C ALA A 50 -2.54 -8.55 -2.94
N ALA A 51 -2.02 -8.76 -4.15
CA ALA A 51 -2.85 -8.96 -5.34
C ALA A 51 -3.74 -10.23 -5.27
N GLU A 52 -3.30 -11.27 -4.56
CA GLU A 52 -4.06 -12.51 -4.35
C GLU A 52 -5.07 -12.41 -3.20
N ALA A 53 -4.80 -11.59 -2.19
CA ALA A 53 -5.50 -11.63 -0.90
C ALA A 53 -6.44 -10.47 -0.62
N LEU A 54 -6.31 -9.38 -1.39
CA LEU A 54 -7.05 -8.13 -1.22
C LEU A 54 -7.93 -7.83 -2.43
N ASP A 55 -9.04 -7.15 -2.19
CA ASP A 55 -9.82 -6.51 -3.24
C ASP A 55 -9.26 -5.11 -3.51
N LEU A 56 -8.42 -4.99 -4.55
CA LEU A 56 -7.81 -3.71 -4.93
C LEU A 56 -8.79 -2.73 -5.59
N SER A 57 -10.04 -3.14 -5.82
CA SER A 57 -11.12 -2.24 -6.22
C SER A 57 -11.87 -1.66 -5.01
N ASP A 58 -11.67 -2.21 -3.81
CA ASP A 58 -12.17 -1.61 -2.57
C ASP A 58 -11.24 -0.48 -2.12
N TYR A 59 -11.84 0.69 -1.89
CA TYR A 59 -11.14 1.90 -1.44
C TYR A 59 -10.30 1.65 -0.18
N TRP A 60 -10.86 0.98 0.84
CA TRP A 60 -10.19 0.81 2.12
C TRP A 60 -9.06 -0.21 2.06
N GLU A 61 -9.26 -1.33 1.38
CA GLU A 61 -8.21 -2.33 1.20
C GLU A 61 -7.03 -1.77 0.41
N TYR A 62 -7.31 -1.05 -0.68
CA TYR A 62 -6.26 -0.40 -1.48
C TYR A 62 -5.54 0.72 -0.70
N ARG A 63 -6.26 1.63 -0.05
CA ARG A 63 -5.66 2.71 0.75
C ARG A 63 -4.78 2.17 1.86
N ARG A 64 -5.23 1.14 2.58
CA ARG A 64 -4.43 0.53 3.65
C ARG A 64 -3.23 -0.25 3.13
N LEU A 65 -3.31 -0.80 1.91
CA LEU A 65 -2.13 -1.37 1.25
C LEU A 65 -1.07 -0.30 0.95
N LEU A 66 -1.47 0.90 0.48
CA LEU A 66 -0.54 2.02 0.30
C LEU A 66 0.09 2.47 1.62
N GLU A 67 -0.70 2.56 2.69
CA GLU A 67 -0.19 2.88 4.03
C GLU A 67 0.79 1.82 4.54
N LEU A 68 0.50 0.53 4.32
CA LEU A 68 1.44 -0.55 4.66
C LEU A 68 2.71 -0.46 3.80
N ALA A 69 2.58 -0.14 2.52
CA ALA A 69 3.72 0.02 1.62
C ALA A 69 4.63 1.18 2.04
N GLU A 70 4.06 2.30 2.51
CA GLU A 70 4.81 3.43 3.03
C GLU A 70 5.66 3.04 4.26
N LEU A 71 5.12 2.19 5.13
CA LEU A 71 5.86 1.65 6.29
C LEU A 71 7.01 0.71 5.88
N LEU A 72 6.92 0.07 4.71
CA LEU A 72 7.89 -0.92 4.24
C LEU A 72 9.00 -0.29 3.40
N ASP A 73 8.63 0.44 2.35
CA ASP A 73 9.55 0.97 1.34
C ASP A 73 8.84 1.98 0.41
N ALA A 74 9.41 3.17 0.24
CA ALA A 74 8.88 4.18 -0.68
C ALA A 74 8.82 3.68 -2.15
N GLY A 75 9.75 2.79 -2.56
CA GLY A 75 9.73 2.18 -3.87
C GLY A 75 8.55 1.22 -4.07
N LEU A 76 8.04 0.59 -3.00
CA LEU A 76 6.82 -0.23 -3.08
C LEU A 76 5.60 0.64 -3.34
N VAL A 77 5.47 1.79 -2.66
CA VAL A 77 4.41 2.77 -2.92
C VAL A 77 4.41 3.16 -4.41
N GLN A 78 5.58 3.50 -4.96
CA GLN A 78 5.71 3.88 -6.37
C GLN A 78 5.28 2.78 -7.36
N ARG A 79 5.41 1.51 -6.99
CA ARG A 79 4.94 0.38 -7.83
C ARG A 79 3.43 0.15 -7.72
N LEU A 80 2.82 0.50 -6.59
CA LEU A 80 1.38 0.31 -6.33
C LEU A 80 0.50 1.48 -6.78
N VAL A 81 1.04 2.70 -6.81
CA VAL A 81 0.30 3.91 -7.26
C VAL A 81 -0.26 3.76 -8.69
N PRO A 82 0.50 3.27 -9.70
CA PRO A 82 -0.04 3.08 -11.05
C PRO A 82 -1.27 2.19 -11.12
N LEU A 83 -1.39 1.20 -10.23
CA LEU A 83 -2.56 0.31 -10.18
C LEU A 83 -3.82 1.10 -9.85
N GLY A 84 -3.81 1.91 -8.77
CA GLY A 84 -4.98 2.69 -8.36
C GLY A 84 -5.29 3.84 -9.32
N LEU A 85 -4.28 4.47 -9.92
CA LEU A 85 -4.50 5.50 -10.96
C LEU A 85 -5.24 4.95 -12.20
N SER A 86 -5.09 3.65 -12.48
CA SER A 86 -5.79 2.98 -13.58
C SER A 86 -7.19 2.44 -13.20
N SER A 87 -7.61 2.60 -11.94
CA SER A 87 -8.89 2.07 -11.45
C SER A 87 -10.08 2.77 -12.08
N SER A 88 -11.17 2.01 -12.32
CA SER A 88 -12.47 2.58 -12.69
C SER A 88 -13.16 3.28 -11.52
N ASP A 89 -12.81 2.92 -10.29
CA ASP A 89 -13.37 3.49 -9.07
C ASP A 89 -12.72 4.86 -8.76
N PRO A 90 -13.51 5.96 -8.65
CA PRO A 90 -12.98 7.29 -8.37
C PRO A 90 -12.29 7.40 -7.00
N ASP A 91 -12.77 6.71 -5.98
CA ASP A 91 -12.23 6.79 -4.61
C ASP A 91 -10.87 6.07 -4.57
N VAL A 92 -10.73 4.95 -5.28
CA VAL A 92 -9.43 4.26 -5.45
C VAL A 92 -8.44 5.14 -6.21
N ARG A 93 -8.88 5.86 -7.26
CA ARG A 93 -8.01 6.80 -7.98
C ARG A 93 -7.55 7.93 -7.07
N GLU A 94 -8.46 8.52 -6.29
CA GLU A 94 -8.13 9.55 -5.30
C GLU A 94 -7.12 9.03 -4.28
N ALA A 95 -7.32 7.82 -3.77
CA ALA A 95 -6.37 7.19 -2.86
C ALA A 95 -4.97 7.02 -3.47
N ALA A 96 -4.85 6.72 -4.76
CA ALA A 96 -3.56 6.63 -5.45
C ALA A 96 -2.94 8.02 -5.71
N GLU A 97 -3.77 9.02 -6.00
CA GLU A 97 -3.34 10.40 -6.23
C GLU A 97 -2.67 11.03 -5.00
N ASP A 98 -3.14 10.71 -3.79
CA ASP A 98 -2.55 11.16 -2.53
C ASP A 98 -1.09 10.74 -2.36
N TYR A 99 -0.69 9.62 -2.97
CA TYR A 99 0.67 9.09 -2.94
C TYR A 99 1.44 9.36 -4.25
N ASN A 100 0.85 10.07 -5.21
CA ASN A 100 1.50 10.37 -6.47
C ASN A 100 2.47 11.56 -6.30
N PRO A 101 3.79 11.36 -6.47
CA PRO A 101 4.78 12.42 -6.25
C PRO A 101 4.58 13.62 -7.18
N LYS A 102 3.94 13.46 -8.34
CA LYS A 102 3.64 14.57 -9.27
C LYS A 102 2.59 15.54 -8.73
N ARG A 103 1.82 15.15 -7.71
CA ARG A 103 0.77 15.96 -7.06
C ARG A 103 1.30 16.70 -5.83
N ALA A 104 2.51 16.38 -5.36
CA ALA A 104 3.16 17.01 -4.21
C ALA A 104 3.82 18.36 -4.54
N GLU A 105 3.74 18.83 -5.78
CA GLU A 105 4.17 20.18 -6.19
C GLU A 105 3.06 21.18 -5.84
N PRO A 106 3.25 22.11 -4.88
CA PRO A 106 2.30 23.18 -4.68
C PRO A 106 2.36 24.14 -5.87
N GLY A 107 1.26 24.19 -6.63
CA GLY A 107 0.89 25.20 -7.62
C GLY A 107 2.02 26.06 -8.20
N ALA A 108 2.57 25.64 -9.34
CA ALA A 108 2.98 26.60 -10.36
C ALA A 108 1.70 27.23 -10.95
N ALA A 109 1.07 28.11 -10.16
CA ALA A 109 -0.03 28.94 -10.60
C ALA A 109 0.45 29.79 -11.77
N ALA A 110 -0.41 29.83 -12.79
CA ALA A 110 -0.28 30.66 -13.97
C ALA A 110 0.05 32.11 -13.60
N ASP A 111 1.29 32.54 -13.86
CA ASP A 111 1.58 33.94 -14.10
C ASP A 111 1.44 34.18 -15.61
N GLY A 112 0.19 34.31 -16.03
CA GLY A 112 -0.11 34.88 -17.33
C GLY A 112 0.21 36.37 -17.26
N PRO A 113 0.96 36.94 -18.21
CA PRO A 113 1.34 38.35 -18.13
C PRO A 113 0.09 39.22 -18.11
N ARG A 114 -0.10 39.96 -17.01
CA ARG A 114 -1.00 41.11 -16.99
C ARG A 114 -0.31 42.27 -17.70
N LEU A 115 -0.77 42.51 -18.93
CA LEU A 115 -0.62 43.71 -19.79
C LEU A 115 0.82 44.17 -20.08
#